data_AF-A0A3B9YXV0-F1
#
_entry.id   AF-A0A3B9YXV0-F1
#
_cell.length_a   1.000
_cell.length_b   1.000
_cell.length_c   1.000
_cell.angle_alpha   90.00
_cell.angle_beta   90.00
_cell.angle_gamma   90.00
#
_symmetry.space_group_name_H-M   'P 1'
#
loop_
_entity.id
_entity.type
_entity.pdbx_description
1 polymer ?
#
loop_
_entity_poly.entity_id
_entity_poly.type
_entity_poly.pdbx_seq_one_letter_code
_entity_poly.pdbx_strand_id
1 'polypeptide(L)' 'MAPRSRLNEQRAAADPAQSVWVTANAGSGKTSVLVDRIIRLLLEGAAPARLLCLTYTRPAAA' A
#
# COMPACT_ATOMS: atom_id res chain seq x y z
N MET A 1 -3.88 -7.81 20.00
CA MET A 1 -2.81 -6.81 19.79
C MET A 1 -1.90 -7.35 18.69
N ALA A 2 -1.94 -6.82 17.46
CA ALA A 2 -1.03 -7.27 16.41
C ALA A 2 0.43 -7.01 16.84
N PRO A 3 1.38 -7.92 16.56
CA PRO A 3 2.77 -7.74 16.96
C PRO A 3 3.32 -6.45 16.34
N ARG A 4 3.97 -5.61 17.16
CA ARG A 4 4.47 -4.28 16.75
C ARG A 4 5.41 -4.34 15.53
N SER A 5 6.09 -5.46 15.31
CA SER A 5 6.91 -5.73 14.13
C SER A 5 6.12 -5.62 12.82
N ARG A 6 4.92 -6.22 12.76
CA ARG A 6 4.07 -6.21 11.55
C ARG A 6 3.64 -4.78 11.18
N LEU A 7 3.30 -3.97 12.17
CA LEU A 7 2.91 -2.57 11.92
C LEU A 7 4.09 -1.76 11.39
N ASN A 8 5.30 -2.01 11.87
CA ASN A 8 6.50 -1.36 11.37
C ASN A 8 6.81 -1.81 9.93
N GLU A 9 6.70 -3.11 9.63
CA GLU A 9 6.85 -3.63 8.26
C GLU A 9 5.82 -3.05 7.30
N GLN A 10 4.55 -2.96 7.71
CA GLN A 10 3.50 -2.33 6.90
C GLN A 10 3.76 -0.84 6.68
N ARG A 11 4.23 -0.11 7.71
CA ARG A 11 4.59 1.31 7.59
C ARG A 11 5.75 1.53 6.64
N ALA A 12 6.76 0.65 6.67
CA ALA A 12 7.90 0.67 5.77
C ALA A 12 7.49 0.31 4.34
N ALA A 13 6.62 -0.69 4.16
CA ALA A 13 6.09 -1.04 2.84
C ALA A 13 5.23 0.08 2.23
N ALA A 14 4.54 0.87 3.06
CA ALA A 14 3.78 2.03 2.62
C ALA A 14 4.64 3.30 2.40
N ASP A 15 5.97 3.25 2.56
CA ASP A 15 6.85 4.40 2.31
C ASP A 15 6.96 4.70 0.80
N PRO A 16 6.48 5.86 0.33
CA PRO A 16 6.50 6.21 -1.09
C PRO A 16 7.91 6.39 -1.67
N ALA A 17 8.92 6.65 -0.84
CA ALA A 17 10.30 6.88 -1.28
C ALA A 17 11.04 5.58 -1.68
N GLN A 18 10.43 4.41 -1.44
CA GLN A 18 11.04 3.11 -1.68
C GLN A 18 10.21 2.30 -2.67
N SER A 19 10.83 1.61 -3.62
CA SER A 19 10.14 0.54 -4.35
C SER A 19 10.18 -0.73 -3.51
N VAL A 20 9.02 -1.31 -3.24
CA VAL A 20 8.91 -2.45 -2.31
C VAL A 20 8.23 -3.64 -2.98
N TRP A 21 8.66 -4.84 -2.59
CA TRP A 21 7.95 -6.08 -2.88
C TRP A 21 7.32 -6.59 -1.59
N VAL A 22 6.02 -6.88 -1.61
CA VAL A 22 5.28 -7.32 -0.43
C VAL A 22 4.76 -8.74 -0.66
N THR A 23 5.35 -9.71 0.04
CA THR A 23 4.80 -11.06 0.14
C THR A 23 3.85 -11.12 1.32
N ALA A 24 2.60 -11.53 1.10
CA ALA A 24 1.63 -11.59 2.19
C ALA A 24 0.47 -12.55 1.92
N ASN A 25 0.04 -13.27 2.96
CA ASN A 25 -1.06 -14.22 2.89
C ASN A 25 -2.42 -13.53 2.70
N ALA A 26 -3.46 -14.29 2.33
CA ALA A 26 -4.83 -13.78 2.30
C ALA A 26 -5.21 -13.13 3.65
N GLY A 27 -5.94 -12.01 3.62
CA GLY A 27 -6.37 -11.29 4.84
C GLY A 27 -5.27 -10.53 5.60
N SER A 28 -4.04 -10.44 5.09
CA SER A 28 -2.92 -9.79 5.79
C SER A 28 -2.86 -8.25 5.67
N GLY A 29 -3.87 -7.62 5.05
CA GLY A 29 -3.94 -6.16 4.91
C GLY A 29 -3.13 -5.55 3.75
N LYS A 30 -2.81 -6.32 2.70
CA LYS A 30 -2.08 -5.82 1.50
C LYS A 30 -2.73 -4.60 0.87
N THR A 31 -4.06 -4.63 0.73
CA THR A 31 -4.83 -3.51 0.17
C THR A 31 -4.69 -2.27 1.04
N SER A 32 -4.74 -2.40 2.36
CA SER A 32 -4.54 -1.27 3.28
C SER A 32 -3.14 -0.67 3.15
N VAL A 33 -2.10 -1.49 3.01
CA VAL A 33 -0.73 -0.99 2.76
C VAL A 33 -0.65 -0.19 1.45
N LEU A 34 -1.30 -0.69 0.38
CA LEU A 34 -1.34 0.00 -0.91
C LEU A 34 -2.12 1.32 -0.84
N VAL A 35 -3.26 1.33 -0.15
CA VAL A 35 -4.07 2.54 0.08
C VAL A 35 -3.30 3.57 0.90
N ASP A 36 -2.66 3.16 1.99
CA ASP A 36 -1.84 4.05 2.83
C ASP A 36 -0.70 4.69 2.02
N ARG A 37 -0.06 3.92 1.13
CA ARG A 37 0.98 4.43 0.23
C ARG A 37 0.43 5.48 -0.73
N ILE A 38 -0.74 5.24 -1.34
CA ILE A 38 -1.38 6.20 -2.23
C ILE A 38 -1.71 7.50 -1.47
N ILE A 39 -2.28 7.39 -0.27
CA ILE A 39 -2.61 8.55 0.56
C ILE A 39 -1.36 9.37 0.85
N ARG A 40 -0.24 8.75 1.21
CA ARG A 40 1.03 9.47 1.45
C ARG A 40 1.53 10.20 0.20
N LEU A 41 1.51 9.55 -0.97
CA LEU A 41 1.87 10.19 -2.24
C LEU A 41 1.00 11.41 -2.53
N LEU A 42 -0.32 11.32 -2.30
CA LEU A 42 -1.24 12.43 -2.49
C LEU A 42 -0.97 13.57 -1.50
N LEU A 43 -0.69 13.25 -0.23
CA LEU A 43 -0.32 14.24 0.79
C LEU A 43 1.03 14.93 0.49
N GLU A 44 1.94 14.25 -0.19
CA GLU A 44 3.20 14.80 -0.71
C GLU A 44 3.02 15.63 -2.00
N GLY A 45 1.78 15.74 -2.51
CA GLY A 45 1.45 16.57 -3.68
C GLY A 45 1.54 15.84 -5.02
N ALA A 46 1.62 14.51 -5.04
CA ALA A 46 1.54 13.76 -6.28
C ALA A 46 0.19 13.99 -6.96
N ALA A 47 0.22 14.37 -8.25
CA ALA A 47 -1.00 14.50 -9.04
C ALA A 47 -1.65 13.11 -9.20
N PRO A 48 -2.94 12.93 -8.88
CA PRO A 48 -3.61 11.62 -8.93
C PRO A 48 -3.47 10.93 -10.30
N ALA A 49 -3.54 11.70 -11.40
CA ALA A 49 -3.41 11.19 -12.76
C ALA A 49 -2.03 10.57 -13.08
N ARG A 50 -1.03 10.76 -12.21
CA ARG A 50 0.31 10.16 -12.34
C ARG A 50 0.44 8.84 -11.57
N LEU A 51 -0.59 8.41 -10.84
CA LEU A 51 -0.59 7.17 -10.07
C LEU A 51 -1.32 6.07 -10.83
N LEU A 52 -0.64 4.95 -11.07
CA LEU A 52 -1.22 3.75 -11.68
C LEU A 52 -1.27 2.63 -10.64
N CYS A 53 -2.49 2.17 -10.33
CA CYS A 53 -2.71 0.97 -9.53
C CYS A 53 -3.20 -0.16 -10.44
N LEU A 54 -2.56 -1.33 -10.33
CA LEU A 54 -2.91 -2.53 -11.09
C LEU A 54 -3.37 -3.62 -10.14
N THR A 55 -4.41 -4.34 -10.53
CA THR A 55 -4.93 -5.50 -9.81
C THR A 55 -5.42 -6.55 -10.80
N TYR A 56 -5.48 -7.80 -10.37
CA TYR A 56 -5.82 -8.93 -11.24
C TYR A 56 -7.33 -9.03 -11.51
N THR A 57 -8.17 -8.56 -10.59
CA THR A 57 -9.63 -8.74 -10.68
C THR A 57 -10.39 -7.43 -10.64
N ARG A 58 -11.50 -7.37 -11.38
CA ARG A 58 -12.41 -6.21 -11.38
C ARG A 58 -12.93 -5.85 -9.98
N PRO A 59 -13.38 -6.81 -9.13
CA PRO A 59 -13.84 -6.47 -7.79
C PRO A 59 -12.77 -5.87 -6.88
N ALA A 60 -11.48 -6.14 -7.14
CA ALA A 60 -10.38 -5.54 -6.38
C ALA A 60 -9.94 -4.17 -6.94
N ALA A 61 -10.44 -3.78 -8.12
CA ALA A 61 -10.15 -2.50 -8.77
C ALA A 61 -11.20 -1.44 -8.47
N ALA A 62 -12.43 -1.88 -8.20
CA ALA A 62 -13.57 -1.05 -7.83
C ALA A 62 -13.42 -0.56 -6.38
#